data_AF-A0A557ZZE9-F1
#
_entry.id   AF-A0A557ZZE9-F1
#
_cell.length_a   1.000
_cell.length_b   1.000
_cell.length_c   1.000
_cell.angle_alpha   90.00
_cell.angle_beta   90.00
_cell.angle_gamma   90.00
#
_symmetry.space_group_name_H-M   'P 1'
#
loop_
_entity.id
_entity.type
_entity.pdbx_description
1 polymer ?
#
loop_
_entity_poly.entity_id
_entity_poly.type
_entity_poly.pdbx_seq_one_letter_code
_entity_poly.pdbx_strand_id
1 'polypeptide(L)'
;MTSASSADSKAQRVAIVSDGSALPSGTDLTATLRDGAELISGLARVPVRPTVILASDAAGLAAGIRALPADIGAVLLTRVAPARAREVQRELQDSHARPLLTDEDVTAIALAAAAVDSLAKAGRRAHGSRVVLAGARDLPVLTSLLMATGVDDITTWNSSDATIFPLHNIVFGADLVIDLIGELPSSATRRLGGLTVITREDTGAAPYAAAGLLGAAVYAPGLAFDVEILRACAIALTDIPPSGRSVPFVKGIAVTRLVTDAVTSVFHTQPSR
;
A
#
# COMPACT_ATOMS: atom_id res chain seq x y z
N MET A 1 29.39 2.33 -41.50
CA MET A 1 27.94 2.61 -41.52
C MET A 1 27.20 1.29 -41.51
N THR A 2 26.66 0.89 -40.36
CA THR A 2 25.42 0.10 -40.23
C THR A 2 24.98 0.18 -38.77
N SER A 3 24.34 1.32 -38.47
CA SER A 3 23.27 1.56 -37.50
C SER A 3 23.06 0.50 -36.41
N ALA A 4 23.56 0.80 -35.21
CA ALA A 4 22.92 0.38 -33.97
C ALA A 4 21.53 1.03 -33.88
N SER A 5 20.48 0.23 -34.01
CA SER A 5 19.14 0.63 -33.57
C SER A 5 18.99 0.24 -32.10
N SER A 6 19.32 1.16 -31.20
CA SER A 6 18.89 1.06 -29.80
C SER A 6 17.38 1.32 -29.77
N ALA A 7 16.60 0.25 -29.95
CA ALA A 7 15.22 0.26 -29.54
C ALA A 7 15.21 0.36 -28.01
N ASP A 8 15.09 1.59 -27.53
CA ASP A 8 14.66 1.94 -26.19
C ASP A 8 13.40 1.13 -25.89
N SER A 9 13.56 -0.04 -25.24
CA SER A 9 12.43 -0.90 -24.91
C SER A 9 11.68 -0.21 -23.79
N LYS A 10 10.80 0.72 -24.17
CA LYS A 10 9.97 1.46 -23.22
C LYS A 10 9.33 0.44 -22.29
N ALA A 11 9.62 0.57 -21.00
CA ALA A 11 9.00 -0.28 -20.00
C ALA A 11 7.48 -0.10 -20.13
N GLN A 12 6.77 -1.21 -20.38
CA GLN A 12 5.37 -1.18 -20.80
C GLN A 12 4.50 -2.13 -19.96
N ARG A 13 5.10 -2.84 -19.01
CA ARG A 13 4.44 -3.91 -18.28
C ARG A 13 4.74 -3.84 -16.79
N VAL A 14 3.85 -4.41 -16.01
CA VAL A 14 4.00 -4.61 -14.57
C VAL A 14 4.24 -6.09 -14.30
N ALA A 15 5.05 -6.41 -13.30
CA ALA A 15 5.13 -7.76 -12.75
C ALA A 15 4.43 -7.82 -11.38
N ILE A 16 3.58 -8.81 -11.17
CA ILE A 16 3.16 -9.20 -9.81
C ILE A 16 4.00 -10.40 -9.42
N VAL A 17 4.80 -10.23 -8.39
CA VAL A 17 5.82 -11.18 -7.94
C VAL A 17 5.43 -11.73 -6.57
N SER A 18 5.63 -13.03 -6.39
CA SER A 18 5.50 -13.67 -5.08
C SER A 18 6.38 -14.91 -4.97
N ASP A 19 6.78 -15.22 -3.74
CA ASP A 19 7.37 -16.50 -3.34
C ASP A 19 6.38 -17.39 -2.57
N GLY A 20 5.15 -16.92 -2.34
CA GLY A 20 4.10 -17.61 -1.60
C GLY A 20 4.32 -17.73 -0.09
N SER A 21 5.35 -17.09 0.48
CA SER A 21 5.72 -17.24 1.89
C SER A 21 4.67 -16.72 2.88
N ALA A 22 3.72 -15.88 2.45
CA ALA A 22 2.58 -15.45 3.26
C ALA A 22 1.26 -16.15 2.90
N LEU A 23 1.27 -17.17 2.03
CA LEU A 23 0.06 -17.95 1.73
C LEU A 23 -0.08 -19.14 2.68
N PRO A 24 -1.33 -19.50 3.04
CA PRO A 24 -1.60 -20.78 3.70
C PRO A 24 -1.11 -21.95 2.86
N SER A 25 -0.61 -22.99 3.53
CA SER A 25 -0.20 -24.25 2.89
C SER A 25 -1.32 -24.82 2.02
N GLY A 26 -0.97 -25.26 0.81
CA GLY A 26 -1.93 -25.83 -0.15
C GLY A 26 -2.65 -24.80 -1.03
N THR A 27 -2.43 -23.50 -0.82
CA THR A 27 -2.94 -22.46 -1.75
C THR A 27 -2.24 -22.56 -3.10
N ASP A 28 -2.99 -22.55 -4.20
CA ASP A 28 -2.41 -22.42 -5.54
C ASP A 28 -1.90 -21.00 -5.76
N LEU A 29 -0.59 -20.82 -5.55
CA LEU A 29 0.10 -19.55 -5.76
C LEU A 29 -0.05 -19.04 -7.20
N THR A 30 -0.02 -19.94 -8.19
CA THR A 30 -0.07 -19.54 -9.60
C THR A 30 -1.46 -19.01 -9.96
N ALA A 31 -2.52 -19.69 -9.50
CA ALA A 31 -3.89 -19.20 -9.65
C ALA A 31 -4.08 -17.85 -8.92
N THR A 32 -3.61 -17.75 -7.67
CA THR A 32 -3.70 -16.51 -6.87
C THR A 32 -3.03 -15.33 -7.58
N LEU A 33 -1.84 -15.53 -8.15
CA LEU A 33 -1.15 -14.49 -8.91
C LEU A 33 -1.83 -14.14 -10.23
N ARG A 34 -2.45 -15.13 -10.91
CA ARG A 34 -3.22 -14.88 -12.13
C ARG A 34 -4.42 -13.98 -11.84
N ASP A 35 -5.20 -14.30 -10.81
CA ASP A 35 -6.38 -13.52 -10.43
C ASP A 35 -5.99 -12.07 -10.06
N GLY A 36 -4.89 -11.92 -9.30
CA GLY A 36 -4.32 -10.60 -8.99
C GLY A 36 -3.87 -9.84 -10.24
N ALA A 37 -3.19 -10.52 -11.18
CA ALA A 37 -2.74 -9.92 -12.42
C ALA A 37 -3.89 -9.47 -13.31
N GLU A 38 -4.96 -10.26 -13.40
CA GLU A 38 -6.17 -9.90 -14.14
C GLU A 38 -6.86 -8.68 -13.54
N LEU A 39 -7.00 -8.63 -12.21
CA LEU A 39 -7.58 -7.49 -11.50
C LEU A 39 -6.78 -6.20 -11.74
N ILE A 40 -5.47 -6.22 -11.48
CA ILE A 40 -4.61 -5.04 -11.64
C ILE A 40 -4.54 -4.63 -13.11
N SER A 41 -4.42 -5.58 -14.04
CA SER A 41 -4.42 -5.29 -15.49
C SER A 41 -5.71 -4.61 -15.93
N GLY A 42 -6.86 -5.11 -15.47
CA GLY A 42 -8.16 -4.54 -15.76
C GLY A 42 -8.36 -3.12 -15.23
N LEU A 43 -7.91 -2.87 -13.99
CA LEU A 43 -8.01 -1.56 -13.33
C LEU A 43 -7.04 -0.53 -13.92
N ALA A 44 -5.75 -0.89 -14.03
CA ALA A 44 -4.68 0.00 -14.47
C ALA A 44 -4.62 0.19 -15.99
N ARG A 45 -5.28 -0.69 -16.76
CA ARG A 45 -5.21 -0.72 -18.23
C ARG A 45 -3.78 -0.86 -18.76
N VAL A 46 -2.94 -1.61 -18.05
CA VAL A 46 -1.58 -1.96 -18.47
C VAL A 46 -1.39 -3.48 -18.44
N PRO A 47 -0.56 -4.07 -19.30
CA PRO A 47 -0.27 -5.49 -19.23
C PRO A 47 0.43 -5.86 -17.90
N VAL A 48 -0.08 -6.88 -17.23
CA VAL A 48 0.47 -7.39 -15.97
C VAL A 48 0.88 -8.85 -16.12
N ARG A 49 2.10 -9.18 -15.68
CA ARG A 49 2.66 -10.53 -15.72
C ARG A 49 2.71 -11.15 -14.32
N PRO A 50 1.98 -12.24 -14.04
CA PRO A 50 2.18 -13.00 -12.82
C PRO A 50 3.53 -13.72 -12.87
N THR A 51 4.31 -13.64 -11.80
CA THR A 51 5.66 -14.21 -11.72
C THR A 51 5.90 -14.84 -10.35
N VAL A 52 6.14 -16.15 -10.34
CA VAL A 52 6.58 -16.86 -9.13
C VAL A 52 8.11 -16.82 -9.09
N ILE A 53 8.68 -16.37 -7.98
CA ILE A 53 10.12 -16.42 -7.72
C ILE A 53 10.32 -17.22 -6.45
N LEU A 54 10.72 -18.48 -6.59
CA LEU A 54 11.08 -19.31 -5.45
C LEU A 54 12.50 -18.95 -5.02
N ALA A 55 12.64 -18.46 -3.80
CA ALA A 55 13.92 -18.10 -3.20
C ALA A 55 13.97 -18.61 -1.77
N SER A 56 15.16 -18.96 -1.27
CA SER A 56 15.33 -19.39 0.11
C SER A 56 15.34 -18.21 1.09
N ASP A 57 15.83 -17.05 0.66
CA ASP A 57 15.99 -15.83 1.47
C ASP A 57 15.61 -14.55 0.70
N ALA A 58 15.64 -13.41 1.40
CA ALA A 58 15.34 -12.10 0.82
C ALA A 58 16.32 -11.73 -0.32
N ALA A 59 17.60 -12.06 -0.17
CA ALA A 59 18.63 -11.77 -1.16
C ALA A 59 18.39 -12.50 -2.50
N GLY A 60 18.05 -13.79 -2.45
CA GLY A 60 17.67 -14.56 -3.63
C GLY A 60 16.41 -14.00 -4.31
N LEU A 61 15.43 -13.55 -3.52
CA LEU A 61 14.20 -12.94 -4.05
C LEU A 61 14.50 -11.59 -4.71
N ALA A 62 15.30 -10.74 -4.08
CA ALA A 62 15.76 -9.46 -4.64
C ALA A 62 16.57 -9.67 -5.93
N ALA A 63 17.47 -10.65 -5.97
CA ALA A 63 18.21 -11.02 -7.18
C ALA A 63 17.27 -11.48 -8.30
N GLY A 64 16.25 -12.29 -7.99
CA GLY A 64 15.22 -12.67 -8.96
C GLY A 64 14.43 -11.48 -9.51
N ILE A 65 14.08 -10.52 -8.65
CA ILE A 65 13.40 -9.28 -9.06
C ILE A 65 14.31 -8.42 -9.95
N ARG A 66 15.62 -8.32 -9.67
CA ARG A 66 16.59 -7.62 -10.55
C ARG A 66 16.71 -8.30 -11.90
N ALA A 67 16.67 -9.63 -11.95
CA ALA A 67 16.74 -10.42 -13.17
C ALA A 67 15.46 -10.39 -14.03
N LEU A 68 14.39 -9.72 -13.58
CA LEU A 68 13.18 -9.56 -14.39
C LEU A 68 13.50 -8.86 -15.73
N PRO A 69 12.79 -9.24 -16.81
CA PRO A 69 12.96 -8.64 -18.13
C PRO A 69 12.88 -7.12 -18.13
N ALA A 70 13.62 -6.48 -19.05
CA ALA A 70 13.72 -5.02 -19.15
C ALA A 70 12.39 -4.33 -19.52
N ASP A 71 11.42 -5.06 -20.09
CA ASP A 71 10.08 -4.53 -20.41
C ASP A 71 9.16 -4.40 -19.19
N ILE A 72 9.56 -4.96 -18.04
CA ILE A 72 8.90 -4.74 -16.73
C ILE A 72 9.35 -3.38 -16.19
N GLY A 73 8.40 -2.45 -16.04
CA GLY A 73 8.65 -1.10 -15.52
C GLY A 73 8.44 -0.95 -14.03
N ALA A 74 7.54 -1.74 -13.45
CA ALA A 74 7.23 -1.70 -12.02
C ALA A 74 6.88 -3.09 -11.50
N VAL A 75 7.06 -3.28 -10.20
CA VAL A 75 6.85 -4.56 -9.54
C VAL A 75 5.91 -4.38 -8.34
N LEU A 76 4.92 -5.27 -8.23
CA LEU A 76 4.15 -5.50 -7.01
C LEU A 76 4.64 -6.79 -6.37
N LEU A 77 5.23 -6.70 -5.18
CA LEU A 77 5.59 -7.84 -4.35
C LEU A 77 4.43 -8.16 -3.41
N THR A 78 3.75 -9.28 -3.67
CA THR A 78 2.53 -9.66 -2.95
C THR A 78 2.63 -11.07 -2.39
N ARG A 79 1.89 -11.36 -1.33
CA ARG A 79 1.84 -12.66 -0.65
C ARG A 79 3.23 -13.15 -0.21
N VAL A 80 4.09 -12.21 0.17
CA VAL A 80 5.41 -12.44 0.75
C VAL A 80 5.35 -12.07 2.23
N ALA A 81 6.04 -12.83 3.07
CA ALA A 81 6.09 -12.57 4.50
C ALA A 81 6.58 -11.12 4.78
N PRO A 82 5.89 -10.36 5.66
CA PRO A 82 6.20 -8.95 5.98
C PRO A 82 7.69 -8.61 6.17
N ALA A 83 8.38 -9.34 7.05
CA ALA A 83 9.80 -9.11 7.33
C ALA A 83 10.68 -9.28 6.08
N ARG A 84 10.39 -10.31 5.28
CA ARG A 84 11.11 -10.62 4.05
C ARG A 84 10.85 -9.58 2.95
N ALA A 85 9.61 -9.13 2.81
CA ALA A 85 9.26 -8.06 1.85
C ALA A 85 10.02 -6.76 2.16
N ARG A 86 10.15 -6.39 3.44
CA ARG A 86 10.92 -5.22 3.90
C ARG A 86 12.41 -5.35 3.62
N GLU A 87 13.00 -6.52 3.86
CA GLU A 87 14.41 -6.79 3.53
C GLU A 87 14.66 -6.64 2.02
N VAL A 88 13.77 -7.20 1.18
CA VAL A 88 13.83 -7.05 -0.28
C VAL A 88 13.72 -5.58 -0.70
N GLN A 89 12.79 -4.82 -0.11
CA GLN A 89 12.66 -3.38 -0.41
C GLN A 89 13.95 -2.61 -0.10
N ARG A 90 14.53 -2.82 1.09
CA ARG A 90 15.80 -2.17 1.48
C ARG A 90 16.92 -2.49 0.50
N GLU A 91 17.08 -3.76 0.14
CA GLU A 91 18.13 -4.20 -0.76
C GLU A 91 17.99 -3.65 -2.19
N LEU A 92 16.76 -3.40 -2.63
CA LEU A 92 16.49 -2.86 -3.97
C LEU A 92 16.55 -1.34 -4.03
N GLN A 93 16.19 -0.64 -2.95
CA GLN A 93 16.30 0.82 -2.83
C GLN A 93 17.74 1.32 -3.07
N ASP A 94 18.73 0.58 -2.58
CA ASP A 94 20.15 0.95 -2.70
C ASP A 94 20.70 0.85 -4.14
N SER A 95 19.95 0.30 -5.10
CA SER A 95 20.46 -0.12 -6.42
C SER A 95 19.87 0.60 -7.63
N HIS A 96 19.20 1.75 -7.47
CA HIS A 96 18.42 2.41 -8.55
C HIS A 96 17.49 1.42 -9.27
N ALA A 97 16.90 0.50 -8.52
CA ALA A 97 16.03 -0.53 -9.06
C ALA A 97 14.68 0.05 -9.52
N ARG A 98 13.98 -0.72 -10.35
CA ARG A 98 12.59 -0.44 -10.75
C ARG A 98 11.70 -0.20 -9.53
N PRO A 99 10.66 0.65 -9.64
CA PRO A 99 9.73 0.90 -8.53
C PRO A 99 9.10 -0.39 -8.03
N LEU A 100 9.17 -0.59 -6.72
CA LEU A 100 8.69 -1.79 -6.02
C LEU A 100 7.65 -1.40 -4.99
N LEU A 101 6.44 -1.92 -5.16
CA LEU A 101 5.32 -1.77 -4.23
C LEU A 101 5.12 -3.09 -3.48
N THR A 102 4.80 -3.05 -2.19
CA THR A 102 4.48 -4.24 -1.38
C THR A 102 3.02 -4.24 -0.93
N ASP A 103 2.54 -5.40 -0.45
CA ASP A 103 1.24 -5.47 0.24
C ASP A 103 1.14 -4.50 1.41
N GLU A 104 2.25 -4.23 2.11
CA GLU A 104 2.30 -3.29 3.23
C GLU A 104 2.10 -1.84 2.78
N ASP A 105 2.76 -1.42 1.70
CA ASP A 105 2.59 -0.06 1.16
C ASP A 105 1.14 0.17 0.73
N VAL A 106 0.57 -0.81 0.02
CA VAL A 106 -0.82 -0.76 -0.46
C VAL A 106 -1.80 -0.74 0.71
N THR A 107 -1.56 -1.58 1.73
CA THR A 107 -2.35 -1.61 2.96
C THR A 107 -2.29 -0.25 3.66
N ALA A 108 -1.10 0.31 3.80
CA ALA A 108 -0.91 1.60 4.48
C ALA A 108 -1.62 2.74 3.75
N ILE A 109 -1.55 2.78 2.42
CA ILE A 109 -2.31 3.75 1.61
C ILE A 109 -3.80 3.64 1.88
N ALA A 110 -4.35 2.43 1.83
CA ALA A 110 -5.78 2.21 2.02
C ALA A 110 -6.23 2.64 3.44
N LEU A 111 -5.46 2.27 4.47
CA LEU A 111 -5.78 2.63 5.85
C LEU A 111 -5.59 4.13 6.12
N ALA A 112 -4.60 4.78 5.51
CA ALA A 112 -4.44 6.23 5.60
C ALA A 112 -5.59 6.97 4.91
N ALA A 113 -6.04 6.51 3.74
CA ALA A 113 -7.22 7.06 3.06
C ALA A 113 -8.48 6.91 3.93
N ALA A 114 -8.69 5.72 4.49
CA ALA A 114 -9.80 5.43 5.40
C ALA A 114 -9.77 6.32 6.66
N ALA A 115 -8.58 6.57 7.22
CA ALA A 115 -8.40 7.42 8.38
C ALA A 115 -8.79 8.88 8.09
N VAL A 116 -8.27 9.45 7.00
CA VAL A 116 -8.58 10.83 6.59
C VAL A 116 -10.06 10.99 6.29
N ASP A 117 -10.65 10.04 5.53
CA ASP A 117 -12.08 10.03 5.20
C ASP A 117 -12.97 9.92 6.45
N SER A 118 -12.58 9.05 7.39
CA SER A 118 -13.31 8.86 8.66
C SER A 118 -13.31 10.12 9.53
N LEU A 119 -12.15 10.78 9.66
CA LEU A 119 -12.05 12.04 10.39
C LEU A 119 -12.89 13.13 9.72
N ALA A 120 -12.83 13.25 8.39
CA ALA A 120 -13.62 14.22 7.64
C ALA A 120 -15.14 13.99 7.82
N LYS A 121 -15.60 12.74 7.74
CA LYS A 121 -17.01 12.37 7.99
C LYS A 121 -17.48 12.65 9.41
N ALA A 122 -16.57 12.60 10.38
CA ALA A 122 -16.81 13.02 11.75
C ALA A 122 -16.76 14.55 11.95
N GLY A 123 -16.57 15.34 10.89
CA GLY A 123 -16.45 16.79 10.95
C GLY A 123 -15.11 17.28 11.51
N ARG A 124 -14.09 16.42 11.51
CA ARG A 124 -12.75 16.71 12.04
C ARG A 124 -11.74 16.92 10.92
N ARG A 125 -10.70 17.69 11.21
CA ARG A 125 -9.52 17.83 10.35
C ARG A 125 -8.48 16.79 10.78
N ALA A 126 -7.67 16.29 9.85
CA ALA A 126 -6.55 15.41 10.20
C ALA A 126 -5.61 16.08 11.22
N HIS A 127 -5.26 17.34 10.97
CA HIS A 127 -4.51 18.18 11.89
C HIS A 127 -5.32 18.47 13.16
N GLY A 128 -4.71 18.23 14.33
CA GLY A 128 -5.32 18.37 15.63
C GLY A 128 -6.21 17.20 16.06
N SER A 129 -6.31 16.13 15.26
CA SER A 129 -7.01 14.90 15.66
C SER A 129 -6.05 13.93 16.34
N ARG A 130 -6.49 13.37 17.46
CA ARG A 130 -5.73 12.35 18.19
C ARG A 130 -6.00 10.96 17.62
N VAL A 131 -4.99 10.36 17.00
CA VAL A 131 -5.06 9.02 16.39
C VAL A 131 -4.26 8.03 17.22
N VAL A 132 -4.88 6.90 17.59
CA VAL A 132 -4.18 5.77 18.22
C VAL A 132 -3.95 4.68 17.18
N LEU A 133 -2.70 4.27 17.01
CA LEU A 133 -2.32 3.17 16.13
C LEU A 133 -1.87 1.96 16.97
N ALA A 134 -2.75 0.98 17.11
CA ALA A 134 -2.45 -0.29 17.77
C ALA A 134 -1.85 -1.30 16.78
N GLY A 135 -0.76 -1.95 17.18
CA GLY A 135 0.03 -2.83 16.31
C GLY A 135 0.97 -2.07 15.37
N ALA A 136 1.43 -0.87 15.75
CA ALA A 136 2.22 0.00 14.87
C ALA A 136 3.48 -0.67 14.27
N ARG A 137 4.08 -1.65 14.96
CA ARG A 137 5.24 -2.41 14.47
C ARG A 137 4.92 -3.31 13.26
N ASP A 138 3.66 -3.70 13.09
CA ASP A 138 3.24 -4.59 12.00
C ASP A 138 3.12 -3.87 10.66
N LEU A 139 3.01 -2.53 10.68
CA LEU A 139 2.90 -1.70 9.48
C LEU A 139 3.61 -0.35 9.65
N PRO A 140 4.96 -0.32 9.74
CA PRO A 140 5.71 0.89 10.10
C PRO A 140 5.46 2.09 9.19
N VAL A 141 5.31 1.86 7.87
CA VAL A 141 5.07 2.90 6.86
C VAL A 141 3.79 3.71 7.10
N LEU A 142 2.79 3.13 7.78
CA LEU A 142 1.52 3.80 8.06
C LEU A 142 1.71 5.04 8.94
N THR A 143 2.63 5.00 9.92
CA THR A 143 2.86 6.16 10.80
C THR A 143 3.36 7.37 10.02
N SER A 144 4.39 7.17 9.19
CA SER A 144 4.91 8.24 8.31
C SER A 144 3.86 8.74 7.32
N LEU A 145 3.03 7.84 6.80
CA LEU A 145 2.00 8.19 5.84
C LEU A 145 0.87 9.00 6.47
N LEU A 146 0.43 8.65 7.69
CA LEU A 146 -0.56 9.44 8.44
C LEU A 146 -0.03 10.84 8.77
N MET A 147 1.26 10.97 9.12
CA MET A 147 1.88 12.28 9.30
C MET A 147 1.87 13.09 8.00
N ALA A 148 2.21 12.43 6.88
CA ALA A 148 2.20 13.08 5.57
C ALA A 148 0.78 13.53 5.17
N THR A 149 -0.28 12.80 5.54
CA THR A 149 -1.67 13.24 5.31
C THR A 149 -2.16 14.33 6.28
N GLY A 150 -1.33 14.73 7.24
CA GLY A 150 -1.57 15.87 8.13
C GLY A 150 -2.00 15.51 9.55
N VAL A 151 -1.95 14.23 9.94
CA VAL A 151 -2.18 13.81 11.33
C VAL A 151 -0.93 14.08 12.16
N ASP A 152 -1.06 14.88 13.21
CA ASP A 152 0.08 15.37 14.01
C ASP A 152 0.11 14.85 15.45
N ASP A 153 -1.01 14.31 15.96
CA ASP A 153 -1.06 13.61 17.25
C ASP A 153 -1.31 12.11 17.01
N ILE A 154 -0.22 11.34 16.94
CA ILE A 154 -0.25 9.88 16.76
C ILE A 154 0.34 9.21 18.00
N THR A 155 -0.49 8.44 18.70
CA THR A 155 -0.05 7.54 19.77
C THR A 155 0.10 6.12 19.21
N THR A 156 1.32 5.59 19.17
CA THR A 156 1.56 4.18 18.79
C THR A 156 1.46 3.25 19.99
N TRP A 157 0.90 2.08 19.81
CA TRP A 157 0.75 1.06 20.82
C TRP A 157 1.03 -0.33 20.25
N ASN A 158 1.64 -1.22 21.03
CA ASN A 158 1.86 -2.63 20.67
C ASN A 158 1.52 -3.53 21.85
N SER A 159 1.27 -4.82 21.61
CA SER A 159 0.91 -5.79 22.67
C SER A 159 1.95 -5.90 23.78
N SER A 160 3.23 -5.57 23.49
CA SER A 160 4.28 -5.47 24.53
C SER A 160 4.02 -4.40 25.59
N ASP A 161 3.25 -3.38 25.24
CA ASP A 161 2.98 -2.21 26.06
C ASP A 161 1.81 -2.46 27.03
N ALA A 162 1.00 -3.50 26.76
CA ALA A 162 -0.25 -3.81 27.47
C ALA A 162 -0.09 -3.97 28.98
N THR A 163 1.07 -4.46 29.43
CA THR A 163 1.34 -4.71 30.86
C THR A 163 1.41 -3.42 31.68
N ILE A 164 1.89 -2.32 31.08
CA ILE A 164 2.05 -1.01 31.73
C ILE A 164 0.93 -0.06 31.30
N PHE A 165 0.55 -0.12 30.02
CA PHE A 165 -0.39 0.77 29.38
C PHE A 165 -1.46 -0.05 28.63
N PRO A 166 -2.52 -0.51 29.31
CA PRO A 166 -3.59 -1.26 28.66
C PRO A 166 -4.25 -0.45 27.53
N LEU A 167 -4.49 -1.06 26.36
CA LEU A 167 -5.00 -0.37 25.18
C LEU A 167 -6.30 0.40 25.45
N HIS A 168 -7.22 -0.18 26.22
CA HIS A 168 -8.51 0.44 26.56
C HIS A 168 -8.37 1.78 27.31
N ASN A 169 -7.25 2.01 28.00
CA ASN A 169 -6.96 3.30 28.64
C ASN A 169 -6.36 4.29 27.63
N ILE A 170 -5.50 3.81 26.74
CA ILE A 170 -4.84 4.65 25.75
C ILE A 170 -5.83 5.22 24.73
N VAL A 171 -6.86 4.45 24.34
CA VAL A 171 -7.87 4.91 23.38
C VAL A 171 -8.85 5.93 23.96
N PHE A 172 -8.86 6.16 25.27
CA PHE A 172 -9.74 7.16 25.87
C PHE A 172 -9.42 8.56 25.37
N GLY A 173 -10.41 9.26 24.81
CA GLY A 173 -10.23 10.59 24.21
C GLY A 173 -9.51 10.60 22.87
N ALA A 174 -9.34 9.44 22.22
CA ALA A 174 -8.91 9.39 20.83
C ALA A 174 -10.06 9.79 19.91
N ASP A 175 -9.74 10.45 18.79
CA ASP A 175 -10.71 10.77 17.74
C ASP A 175 -10.86 9.61 16.75
N LEU A 176 -9.79 8.82 16.58
CA LEU A 176 -9.74 7.66 15.70
C LEU A 176 -8.79 6.60 16.29
N VAL A 177 -9.17 5.32 16.17
CA VAL A 177 -8.26 4.20 16.43
C VAL A 177 -8.07 3.41 15.14
N ILE A 178 -6.82 3.09 14.83
CA ILE A 178 -6.47 2.08 13.84
C ILE A 178 -5.94 0.86 14.60
N ASP A 179 -6.73 -0.22 14.60
CA ASP A 179 -6.43 -1.46 15.30
C ASP A 179 -5.96 -2.54 14.30
N LEU A 180 -4.64 -2.69 14.17
CA LEU A 180 -4.04 -3.64 13.23
C LEU A 180 -4.00 -5.08 13.74
N ILE A 181 -4.29 -5.29 15.02
CA ILE A 181 -4.12 -6.57 15.73
C ILE A 181 -5.44 -7.11 16.29
N GLY A 182 -6.52 -6.32 16.24
CA GLY A 182 -7.87 -6.73 16.66
C GLY A 182 -8.03 -6.88 18.17
N GLU A 183 -7.19 -6.21 18.96
CA GLU A 183 -7.23 -6.30 20.42
C GLU A 183 -8.28 -5.40 21.07
N LEU A 184 -8.86 -4.44 20.32
CA LEU A 184 -9.92 -3.58 20.84
C LEU A 184 -11.29 -4.26 20.63
N PRO A 185 -11.95 -4.77 21.69
CA PRO A 185 -13.22 -5.45 21.53
C PRO A 185 -14.33 -4.47 21.11
N SER A 186 -15.24 -4.92 20.26
CA SER A 186 -16.39 -4.13 19.76
C SER A 186 -17.34 -3.65 20.87
N SER A 187 -17.24 -4.21 22.07
CA SER A 187 -17.97 -3.75 23.25
C SER A 187 -17.35 -2.51 23.89
N ALA A 188 -16.03 -2.33 23.79
CA ALA A 188 -15.32 -1.13 24.25
C ALA A 188 -15.64 0.08 23.37
N THR A 189 -15.75 -0.11 22.05
CA THR A 189 -16.10 0.97 21.11
C THR A 189 -17.49 1.56 21.37
N ARG A 190 -18.47 0.71 21.73
CA ARG A 190 -19.83 1.16 22.12
C ARG A 190 -19.83 1.99 23.41
N ARG A 191 -18.95 1.69 24.37
CA ARG A 191 -18.83 2.43 25.63
C ARG A 191 -18.12 3.77 25.46
N LEU A 192 -17.26 3.89 24.46
CA LEU A 192 -16.47 5.10 24.17
C LEU A 192 -17.20 6.13 23.30
N GLY A 193 -18.53 6.00 23.14
CA GLY A 193 -19.36 7.10 22.63
C GLY A 193 -19.12 7.49 21.17
N GLY A 194 -19.03 6.52 20.26
CA GLY A 194 -18.91 6.80 18.82
C GLY A 194 -17.48 6.93 18.30
N LEU A 195 -16.50 6.40 19.06
CA LEU A 195 -15.12 6.22 18.60
C LEU A 195 -15.10 5.49 17.25
N THR A 196 -14.48 6.11 16.25
CA THR A 196 -14.27 5.46 14.95
C THR A 196 -13.09 4.52 15.05
N VAL A 197 -13.30 3.27 14.62
CA VAL A 197 -12.27 2.24 14.61
C VAL A 197 -12.12 1.71 13.20
N ILE A 198 -10.88 1.76 12.73
CA ILE A 198 -10.42 1.17 11.47
C ILE A 198 -9.60 -0.06 11.84
N THR A 199 -9.81 -1.13 11.11
CA THR A 199 -9.12 -2.41 11.29
C THR A 199 -8.23 -2.72 10.09
N ARG A 200 -7.40 -3.75 10.21
CA ARG A 200 -6.60 -4.25 9.07
C ARG A 200 -7.46 -4.72 7.88
N GLU A 201 -8.75 -4.97 8.08
CA GLU A 201 -9.69 -5.42 7.04
C GLU A 201 -10.29 -4.26 6.23
N ASP A 202 -10.14 -3.01 6.71
CA ASP A 202 -10.67 -1.80 6.06
C ASP A 202 -9.81 -1.34 4.88
N THR A 203 -9.30 -2.28 4.09
CA THR A 203 -8.40 -2.06 2.95
C THR A 203 -9.14 -2.10 1.60
N GLY A 204 -10.44 -1.76 1.56
CA GLY A 204 -11.24 -1.84 0.32
C GLY A 204 -10.66 -1.04 -0.86
N ALA A 205 -9.89 0.02 -0.57
CA ALA A 205 -9.25 0.86 -1.58
C ALA A 205 -7.90 0.32 -2.11
N ALA A 206 -7.34 -0.72 -1.48
CA ALA A 206 -6.02 -1.27 -1.79
C ALA A 206 -5.80 -1.61 -3.28
N PRO A 207 -6.72 -2.31 -3.97
CA PRO A 207 -6.52 -2.66 -5.37
C PRO A 207 -6.41 -1.43 -6.29
N TYR A 208 -7.13 -0.34 -5.99
CA TYR A 208 -7.09 0.89 -6.78
C TYR A 208 -5.80 1.67 -6.54
N ALA A 209 -5.30 1.68 -5.30
CA ALA A 209 -3.99 2.24 -4.96
C ALA A 209 -2.88 1.53 -5.76
N ALA A 210 -2.84 0.19 -5.67
CA ALA A 210 -1.86 -0.62 -6.37
C ALA A 210 -1.93 -0.43 -7.88
N ALA A 211 -3.12 -0.56 -8.48
CA ALA A 211 -3.31 -0.39 -9.90
C ALA A 211 -2.93 1.03 -10.39
N GLY A 212 -3.29 2.06 -9.64
CA GLY A 212 -3.04 3.45 -10.00
C GLY A 212 -1.54 3.80 -9.98
N LEU A 213 -0.84 3.37 -8.92
CA LEU A 213 0.61 3.53 -8.77
C LEU A 213 1.40 2.80 -9.83
N LEU A 214 1.09 1.51 -10.02
CA LEU A 214 1.79 0.66 -11.01
C LEU A 214 1.53 1.16 -12.43
N GLY A 215 0.30 1.60 -12.72
CA GLY A 215 -0.06 2.24 -13.99
C GLY A 215 0.74 3.53 -14.23
N ALA A 216 0.86 4.40 -13.23
CA ALA A 216 1.67 5.62 -13.33
C ALA A 216 3.16 5.30 -13.58
N ALA A 217 3.72 4.35 -12.84
CA ALA A 217 5.13 3.97 -12.93
C ALA A 217 5.54 3.43 -14.31
N VAL A 218 4.63 2.79 -15.05
CA VAL A 218 4.88 2.34 -16.43
C VAL A 218 5.13 3.51 -17.38
N TYR A 219 4.48 4.66 -17.15
CA TYR A 219 4.56 5.82 -18.05
C TYR A 219 5.43 6.97 -17.52
N ALA A 220 5.89 6.88 -16.27
CA ALA A 220 6.73 7.88 -15.61
C ALA A 220 8.09 7.26 -15.20
N PRO A 221 9.07 7.20 -16.12
CA PRO A 221 10.42 6.76 -15.79
C PRO A 221 11.02 7.59 -14.65
N GLY A 222 11.58 6.90 -13.64
CA GLY A 222 12.15 7.55 -12.46
C GLY A 222 11.17 7.81 -11.32
N LEU A 223 9.88 7.45 -11.46
CA LEU A 223 8.92 7.54 -10.37
C LEU A 223 9.33 6.63 -9.20
N ALA A 224 9.70 7.21 -8.06
CA ALA A 224 9.93 6.47 -6.83
C ALA A 224 8.65 6.39 -5.99
N PHE A 225 8.40 5.27 -5.32
CA PHE A 225 7.28 5.12 -4.39
C PHE A 225 7.66 5.63 -2.99
N ASP A 226 7.95 6.92 -2.88
CA ASP A 226 8.24 7.58 -1.60
C ASP A 226 6.96 8.02 -0.87
N VAL A 227 7.11 8.50 0.37
CA VAL A 227 5.97 8.86 1.23
C VAL A 227 5.06 9.93 0.62
N GLU A 228 5.59 10.85 -0.19
CA GLU A 228 4.78 11.90 -0.84
C GLU A 228 3.94 11.32 -1.98
N ILE A 229 4.50 10.37 -2.74
CA ILE A 229 3.76 9.63 -3.76
C ILE A 229 2.69 8.75 -3.10
N LEU A 230 3.00 8.03 -2.02
CA LEU A 230 1.99 7.23 -1.28
C LEU A 230 0.90 8.13 -0.68
N ARG A 231 1.27 9.32 -0.17
CA ARG A 231 0.33 10.34 0.33
C ARG A 231 -0.63 10.79 -0.77
N ALA A 232 -0.12 11.08 -1.96
CA ALA A 232 -0.94 11.47 -3.11
C ALA A 232 -2.02 10.39 -3.41
N CYS A 233 -1.65 9.12 -3.34
CA CYS A 233 -2.60 8.01 -3.47
C CYS A 233 -3.64 8.01 -2.36
N ALA A 234 -3.23 8.14 -1.10
CA ALA A 234 -4.14 8.13 0.03
C ALA A 234 -5.18 9.27 -0.07
N ILE A 235 -4.74 10.48 -0.44
CA ILE A 235 -5.63 11.63 -0.66
C ILE A 235 -6.56 11.40 -1.86
N ALA A 236 -6.09 10.83 -2.97
CA ALA A 236 -6.94 10.53 -4.12
C ALA A 236 -8.03 9.47 -3.83
N LEU A 237 -7.86 8.71 -2.75
CA LEU A 237 -8.77 7.64 -2.33
C LEU A 237 -9.69 8.04 -1.17
N THR A 238 -9.63 9.29 -0.70
CA THR A 238 -10.67 9.81 0.20
C THR A 238 -12.02 9.76 -0.54
N ASP A 239 -13.12 9.53 0.18
CA ASP A 239 -14.46 9.22 -0.35
C ASP A 239 -14.69 7.79 -0.84
N ILE A 240 -13.65 6.93 -0.90
CA ILE A 240 -13.85 5.49 -1.12
C ILE A 240 -14.22 4.84 0.22
N PRO A 241 -15.37 4.14 0.32
CA PRO A 241 -15.76 3.50 1.56
C PRO A 241 -14.69 2.50 2.04
N PRO A 242 -14.32 2.52 3.33
CA PRO A 242 -13.32 1.59 3.88
C PRO A 242 -13.78 0.13 3.83
N SER A 243 -15.10 -0.10 3.95
CA SER A 243 -15.70 -1.43 3.91
C SER A 243 -15.83 -1.95 2.48
N GLY A 244 -15.44 -3.21 2.28
CA GLY A 244 -15.44 -3.99 1.03
C GLY A 244 -16.79 -4.21 0.35
N ARG A 245 -17.67 -3.21 0.35
CA ARG A 245 -18.78 -3.13 -0.59
C ARG A 245 -18.17 -3.13 -1.98
N SER A 246 -18.53 -4.14 -2.76
CA SER A 246 -18.12 -4.28 -4.15
C SER A 246 -18.40 -2.99 -4.90
N VAL A 247 -17.34 -2.23 -5.17
CA VAL A 247 -17.40 -1.08 -6.05
C VAL A 247 -17.56 -1.66 -7.46
N PRO A 248 -18.60 -1.29 -8.22
CA PRO A 248 -18.75 -1.74 -9.59
C PRO A 248 -17.45 -1.52 -10.38
N PHE A 249 -17.04 -2.49 -11.18
CA PHE A 249 -15.74 -2.47 -11.88
C PHE A 249 -15.48 -1.17 -12.65
N VAL A 250 -16.52 -0.61 -13.30
CA VAL A 250 -16.44 0.69 -14.01
C VAL A 250 -16.07 1.85 -13.07
N LYS A 251 -16.64 1.89 -11.86
CA LYS A 251 -16.25 2.87 -10.84
C LYS A 251 -14.82 2.61 -10.37
N GLY A 252 -14.41 1.34 -10.25
CA GLY A 252 -13.03 0.97 -9.91
C GLY A 252 -11.99 1.51 -10.89
N ILE A 253 -12.27 1.49 -12.20
CA ILE A 253 -11.40 2.10 -13.23
C ILE A 253 -11.30 3.61 -13.02
N ALA A 254 -12.41 4.30 -12.77
CA ALA A 254 -12.41 5.74 -12.56
C ALA A 254 -11.59 6.14 -11.32
N VAL A 255 -11.75 5.40 -10.21
CA VAL A 255 -10.98 5.59 -8.98
C VAL A 255 -9.48 5.33 -9.21
N THR A 256 -9.15 4.26 -9.93
CA THR A 256 -7.76 3.96 -10.29
C THR A 256 -7.12 5.09 -11.09
N ARG A 257 -7.87 5.69 -12.02
CA ARG A 257 -7.41 6.84 -12.80
C ARG A 257 -7.16 8.08 -11.93
N LEU A 258 -8.02 8.35 -10.93
CA LEU A 258 -7.79 9.44 -9.98
C LEU A 258 -6.45 9.27 -9.25
N VAL A 259 -6.13 8.04 -8.82
CA VAL A 259 -4.83 7.72 -8.21
C VAL A 259 -3.68 7.97 -9.20
N THR A 260 -3.78 7.47 -10.43
CA THR A 260 -2.75 7.69 -11.46
C THR A 260 -2.53 9.17 -11.74
N ASP A 261 -3.59 9.96 -11.90
CA ASP A 261 -3.52 11.38 -12.19
C ASP A 261 -2.89 12.16 -11.01
N ALA A 262 -3.26 11.82 -9.77
CA ALA A 262 -2.69 12.42 -8.57
C ALA A 262 -1.18 12.14 -8.43
N VAL A 263 -0.77 10.88 -8.60
CA VAL A 263 0.63 10.45 -8.54
C VAL A 263 1.46 11.15 -9.62
N THR A 264 0.95 11.18 -10.85
CA THR A 264 1.64 11.82 -11.99
C THR A 264 1.81 13.31 -11.78
N SER A 265 0.79 13.98 -11.23
CA SER A 265 0.84 15.41 -10.88
C SER A 265 1.92 15.70 -9.82
N VAL A 266 1.98 14.90 -8.75
CA VAL A 266 3.01 15.08 -7.70
C VAL A 266 4.40 14.80 -8.27
N PHE A 267 4.57 13.74 -9.06
CA PHE A 267 5.85 13.43 -9.69
C PHE A 267 6.40 14.57 -10.56
N HIS A 268 5.54 15.24 -11.35
CA HIS A 268 5.97 16.35 -12.19
C HIS A 268 6.21 17.67 -11.44
N THR A 269 5.72 17.79 -10.21
CA THR A 269 5.90 18.99 -9.39
C THR A 269 7.03 18.86 -8.37
N GLN A 270 7.53 17.65 -8.13
CA GLN A 270 8.73 17.44 -7.33
C GLN A 270 9.98 17.94 -8.08
N PRO A 271 10.84 18.76 -7.44
CA PRO A 271 12.11 19.14 -8.04
C PRO A 271 12.95 17.88 -8.26
N SER A 272 13.58 17.77 -9.43
CA SER A 272 14.46 16.65 -9.79
C SER A 272 15.51 16.46 -8.69
N ARG A 273 15.43 15.33 -7.98
CA ARG A 273 16.44 14.93 -6.99
C ARG A 273 17.68 14.37 -7.66
#